data_AF-A0A350C4D4-F1
#
_entry.id   AF-A0A350C4D4-F1
#
_cell.length_a   1.000
_cell.length_b   1.000
_cell.length_c   1.000
_cell.angle_alpha   90.00
_cell.angle_beta   90.00
_cell.angle_gamma   90.00
#
_symmetry.space_group_name_H-M   'P 1'
#
loop_
_entity.id
_entity.type
_entity.pdbx_description
1 polymer ?
#
loop_
_entity_poly.entity_id
_entity_poly.type
_entity_poly.pdbx_seq_one_letter_code
_entity_poly.pdbx_strand_id
1 'polypeptide(L)'
;MLRHIVIRSLMIIPTLLIVSIVAFILSMSTPGDEIDHALALEGVTLDDDRISVTNYNSQYKKKAKELGKDKPPFYLTIQPSNYPSYKEWSDINVYDREDIKRLIKSNIPLESAIGYIQAIGSFENKYYDAKDTLSADLKTDWKQSIALLRKPEHLTSIRKKIIYLANEYQDIPHIEDITEILTLIPLDGKNNTWHVPSLRWHGINNQYHSWISSFITGDFGMSILDAQPVFTKIRSAMNWTVLLILMNLVLSLLISIPLSILSAYYANSRLDRWISGLSLAVYSVPVFWMATLLIVYFTTDTYSKWLDLFPSPASFYSESETGLFGLLSKYFGRLILPVICISLKDIAYLTRVIRADLIKESTKDYATTLKAKGVSKWNAMWKHILPNSMISTITIIISNIPLALAGGLIIEVIFNIPGMGRLMYSSIIQSDWNVVYAILMLISLMTIIFYLIGDVLYTFLNPRVTYRSDE
;
A
#
# COMPACT_ATOMS: atom_id res chain seq x y z
N MET A 1 -15.57 17.12 28.10
CA MET A 1 -14.35 17.41 27.32
C MET A 1 -13.29 16.33 27.50
N LEU A 2 -12.62 16.23 28.66
CA LEU A 2 -11.56 15.23 28.89
C LEU A 2 -12.01 13.79 28.59
N ARG A 3 -13.22 13.40 29.03
CA ARG A 3 -13.81 12.09 28.72
C ARG A 3 -13.90 11.82 27.20
N HIS A 4 -14.26 12.80 26.39
CA HIS A 4 -14.39 12.62 24.94
C HIS A 4 -13.02 12.44 24.27
N ILE A 5 -12.05 13.27 24.65
CA ILE A 5 -10.67 13.18 24.15
C ILE A 5 -10.07 11.82 24.56
N VAL A 6 -10.25 11.40 25.81
CA VAL A 6 -9.77 10.10 26.29
C VAL A 6 -10.42 8.94 25.53
N ILE A 7 -11.73 8.96 25.32
CA ILE A 7 -12.43 7.92 24.54
C ILE A 7 -11.89 7.88 23.10
N ARG A 8 -11.76 9.03 22.44
CA ARG A 8 -11.20 9.14 21.08
C ARG A 8 -9.76 8.62 21.03
N SER A 9 -8.91 9.01 21.97
CA SER A 9 -7.53 8.53 22.07
C SER A 9 -7.47 7.02 22.32
N LEU A 10 -8.38 6.46 23.13
CA LEU A 10 -8.47 5.02 23.35
C LEU A 10 -8.93 4.26 22.08
N MET A 11 -9.77 4.87 21.23
CA MET A 11 -10.20 4.26 19.97
C MET A 11 -9.09 4.19 18.90
N ILE A 12 -7.97 4.90 19.08
CA ILE A 12 -6.81 4.85 18.17
C ILE A 12 -6.22 3.43 18.12
N ILE A 13 -6.08 2.79 19.28
CA ILE A 13 -5.48 1.47 19.41
C ILE A 13 -6.28 0.40 18.63
N PRO A 14 -7.59 0.20 18.85
CA PRO A 14 -8.35 -0.79 18.09
C PRO A 14 -8.42 -0.44 16.60
N THR A 15 -8.47 0.85 16.23
CA THR A 15 -8.49 1.26 14.82
C THR A 15 -7.18 0.89 14.13
N LEU A 16 -6.03 1.23 14.71
CA LEU A 16 -4.72 0.85 14.20
C LEU A 16 -4.53 -0.67 14.18
N LEU A 17 -5.04 -1.37 15.19
CA LEU A 17 -5.00 -2.83 15.21
C LEU A 17 -5.75 -3.42 14.00
N ILE A 18 -6.98 -2.96 13.74
CA ILE A 18 -7.76 -3.40 12.57
C ILE A 18 -7.02 -3.10 11.27
N VAL A 19 -6.53 -1.87 11.10
CA VAL A 19 -5.77 -1.48 9.90
C VAL A 19 -4.53 -2.37 9.73
N SER A 20 -3.78 -2.60 10.81
CA SER A 20 -2.58 -3.44 10.78
C SER A 20 -2.87 -4.89 10.43
N ILE A 21 -3.99 -5.45 10.92
CA ILE A 21 -4.42 -6.81 10.59
C ILE A 21 -4.79 -6.88 9.10
N VAL A 22 -5.55 -5.91 8.59
CA VAL A 22 -5.91 -5.85 7.17
C VAL A 22 -4.67 -5.72 6.30
N ALA A 23 -3.75 -4.81 6.65
CA ALA A 23 -2.49 -4.62 5.93
C ALA A 23 -1.65 -5.90 5.92
N PHE A 24 -1.57 -6.60 7.05
CA PHE A 24 -0.85 -7.86 7.16
C PHE A 24 -1.50 -8.98 6.34
N ILE A 25 -2.83 -9.14 6.39
CA ILE A 25 -3.54 -10.14 5.57
C ILE A 25 -3.33 -9.86 4.07
N LEU A 26 -3.35 -8.59 3.68
CA LEU A 26 -3.04 -8.20 2.31
C LEU A 26 -1.59 -8.57 1.95
N SER A 27 -0.63 -8.36 2.85
CA SER A 27 0.78 -8.74 2.63
C SER A 27 0.99 -10.23 2.48
N MET A 28 0.11 -11.06 3.05
CA MET A 28 0.13 -12.50 2.82
C MET A 28 -0.47 -12.90 1.47
N SER A 29 -1.24 -12.01 0.85
CA SER A 29 -1.96 -12.27 -0.41
C SER A 29 -1.24 -11.70 -1.62
N THR A 30 -0.07 -11.08 -1.44
CA THR A 30 0.69 -10.51 -2.55
C THR A 30 1.33 -11.60 -3.40
N PRO A 31 1.32 -11.43 -4.73
CA PRO A 31 2.05 -12.32 -5.62
C PRO A 31 3.57 -12.13 -5.45
N GLY A 32 4.31 -13.22 -5.60
CA GLY A 32 5.76 -13.27 -5.44
C GLY A 32 6.17 -13.72 -4.04
N ASP A 33 7.29 -14.43 -3.96
CA ASP A 33 7.90 -14.82 -2.69
C ASP A 33 8.97 -13.79 -2.30
N GLU A 34 8.79 -13.13 -1.16
CA GLU A 34 9.74 -12.15 -0.63
C GLU A 34 11.14 -12.76 -0.44
N ILE A 35 11.21 -14.04 -0.08
CA ILE A 35 12.49 -14.74 0.12
C ILE A 35 13.20 -14.93 -1.22
N ASP A 36 12.47 -15.34 -2.27
CA ASP A 36 13.04 -15.51 -3.62
C ASP A 36 13.59 -14.19 -4.15
N HIS A 37 12.87 -13.09 -3.94
CA HIS A 37 13.38 -11.78 -4.32
C HIS A 37 14.61 -11.36 -3.51
N ALA A 38 14.62 -11.61 -2.20
CA ALA A 38 15.77 -11.30 -1.35
C ALA A 38 17.02 -12.11 -1.77
N LEU A 39 16.84 -13.38 -2.12
CA LEU A 39 17.91 -14.22 -2.67
C LEU A 39 18.37 -13.75 -4.05
N ALA A 40 17.44 -13.34 -4.92
CA ALA A 40 17.78 -12.81 -6.24
C ALA A 40 18.66 -11.55 -6.15
N LEU A 41 18.42 -10.68 -5.15
CA LEU A 41 19.29 -9.52 -4.86
C LEU A 41 20.70 -9.93 -4.42
N GLU A 42 20.84 -11.10 -3.79
CA GLU A 42 22.14 -11.69 -3.42
C GLU A 42 22.80 -12.46 -4.58
N GLY A 43 22.18 -12.47 -5.77
CA GLY A 43 22.65 -13.19 -6.94
C GLY A 43 22.36 -14.69 -6.89
N VAL A 44 21.47 -15.14 -6.00
CA VAL A 44 21.08 -16.54 -5.82
C VAL A 44 19.74 -16.76 -6.51
N THR A 45 19.78 -17.28 -7.72
CA THR A 45 18.59 -17.62 -8.51
C THR A 45 18.62 -19.07 -8.94
N LEU A 46 17.44 -19.69 -9.06
CA LEU A 46 17.33 -21.08 -9.53
C LEU A 46 17.68 -21.24 -11.01
N ASP A 47 17.51 -20.19 -11.80
CA ASP A 47 17.88 -20.19 -13.22
C ASP A 47 19.40 -20.10 -13.44
N ASP A 48 20.21 -19.95 -12.37
CA ASP A 48 21.66 -20.06 -12.47
C ASP A 48 22.05 -21.55 -12.49
N ASP A 49 22.49 -22.04 -13.65
CA ASP A 49 22.99 -23.41 -13.84
C ASP A 49 24.10 -23.82 -12.84
N ARG A 50 24.72 -22.84 -12.15
CA ARG A 50 25.73 -23.07 -11.11
C ARG A 50 25.15 -23.43 -9.74
N ILE A 51 23.85 -23.26 -9.51
CA ILE A 51 23.22 -23.49 -8.22
C ILE A 51 22.33 -24.73 -8.29
N SER A 52 22.72 -25.79 -7.57
CA SER A 52 21.85 -26.97 -7.44
C SER A 52 20.59 -26.63 -6.63
N VAL A 53 19.46 -27.25 -6.97
CA VAL A 53 18.18 -27.10 -6.26
C VAL A 53 18.32 -27.34 -4.75
N THR A 54 19.17 -28.30 -4.36
CA THR A 54 19.47 -28.59 -2.95
C THR A 54 20.20 -27.43 -2.25
N ASN A 55 21.16 -26.81 -2.93
CA ASN A 55 21.88 -25.64 -2.40
C ASN A 55 20.94 -24.44 -2.28
N TYR A 56 20.12 -24.19 -3.31
CA TYR A 56 19.10 -23.14 -3.29
C TYR A 56 18.13 -23.31 -2.10
N ASN A 57 17.58 -24.51 -1.91
CA ASN A 57 16.65 -24.80 -0.81
C ASN A 57 17.27 -24.56 0.58
N SER A 58 18.57 -24.85 0.74
CA SER A 58 19.30 -24.57 1.98
C SER A 58 19.40 -23.06 2.23
N GLN A 59 19.74 -22.29 1.19
CA GLN A 59 19.83 -20.84 1.27
C GLN A 59 18.46 -20.20 1.51
N TYR A 60 17.42 -20.69 0.84
CA TYR A 60 16.03 -20.29 1.08
C TYR A 60 15.63 -20.51 2.55
N LYS A 61 15.88 -21.70 3.12
CA LYS A 61 15.55 -21.98 4.53
C LYS A 61 16.31 -21.08 5.49
N LYS A 62 17.58 -20.78 5.19
CA LYS A 62 18.37 -19.83 5.99
C LYS A 62 17.76 -18.43 5.92
N LYS A 63 17.44 -17.95 4.72
CA LYS A 63 16.86 -16.63 4.50
C LYS A 63 15.46 -16.49 5.11
N ALA A 64 14.65 -17.54 5.04
CA ALA A 64 13.34 -17.60 5.68
C ALA A 64 13.45 -17.39 7.21
N LYS A 65 14.45 -17.99 7.86
CA LYS A 65 14.73 -17.79 9.29
C LYS A 65 15.22 -16.39 9.61
N GLU A 66 16.11 -15.83 8.77
CA GLU A 66 16.59 -14.45 8.92
C GLU A 66 15.44 -13.44 8.86
N LEU A 67 14.51 -13.62 7.92
CA LEU A 67 13.33 -12.76 7.77
C LEU A 67 12.17 -13.13 8.70
N GLY A 68 12.32 -14.16 9.55
CA GLY A 68 11.27 -14.66 10.45
C GLY A 68 10.03 -15.22 9.73
N LYS A 69 10.15 -15.55 8.44
CA LYS A 69 9.12 -16.14 7.57
C LYS A 69 8.96 -17.65 7.78
N ASP A 70 9.81 -18.26 8.60
CA ASP A 70 9.69 -19.63 9.10
C ASP A 70 8.71 -19.77 10.28
N LYS A 71 8.13 -18.65 10.74
CA LYS A 71 7.14 -18.60 11.82
C LYS A 71 5.71 -18.65 11.29
N PRO A 72 4.73 -19.12 12.09
CA PRO A 72 3.32 -19.06 11.71
C PRO A 72 2.90 -17.62 11.39
N PRO A 73 1.96 -17.43 10.45
CA PRO A 73 1.63 -16.09 9.96
C PRO A 73 0.99 -15.20 11.04
N PHE A 74 0.11 -15.79 11.87
CA PHE A 74 -0.69 -15.06 12.84
C PHE A 74 -0.75 -15.80 14.18
N TYR A 75 -1.28 -15.15 15.22
CA TYR A 75 -1.44 -15.75 16.55
C TYR A 75 -2.24 -17.05 16.55
N LEU A 76 -3.19 -17.16 15.62
CA LEU A 76 -4.11 -18.28 15.50
C LEU A 76 -4.27 -18.65 14.04
N THR A 77 -4.32 -19.94 13.74
CA THR A 77 -4.68 -20.44 12.40
C THR A 77 -5.85 -21.39 12.52
N ILE A 78 -6.80 -21.25 11.60
CA ILE A 78 -7.90 -22.20 11.42
C ILE A 78 -7.61 -22.95 10.13
N GLN A 79 -7.28 -24.24 10.24
CA GLN A 79 -6.99 -25.08 9.10
C GLN A 79 -7.54 -26.49 9.31
N PRO A 80 -7.87 -27.23 8.22
CA PRO A 80 -8.26 -28.63 8.30
C PRO A 80 -7.28 -29.45 9.15
N SER A 81 -7.79 -30.41 9.93
CA SER A 81 -6.95 -31.22 10.84
C SER A 81 -5.85 -32.01 10.13
N ASN A 82 -6.04 -32.37 8.86
CA ASN A 82 -5.07 -33.07 8.01
C ASN A 82 -3.98 -32.18 7.42
N TYR A 83 -4.06 -30.86 7.57
CA TYR A 83 -3.00 -29.96 7.09
C TYR A 83 -1.79 -29.98 8.04
N PRO A 84 -0.56 -29.92 7.49
CA PRO A 84 0.68 -29.87 8.27
C PRO A 84 0.67 -28.70 9.24
N SER A 85 1.32 -28.89 10.39
CA SER A 85 1.72 -27.78 11.24
C SER A 85 2.65 -26.83 10.50
N TYR A 86 2.72 -25.58 10.95
CA TYR A 86 3.57 -24.60 10.29
C TYR A 86 5.05 -25.02 10.28
N LYS A 87 5.50 -25.72 11.33
CA LYS A 87 6.87 -26.25 11.40
C LYS A 87 7.12 -27.30 10.31
N GLU A 88 6.26 -28.30 10.21
CA GLU A 88 6.32 -29.30 9.14
C GLU A 88 6.23 -28.64 7.76
N TRP A 89 5.39 -27.62 7.63
CA TRP A 89 5.24 -26.84 6.40
C TRP A 89 6.51 -26.08 6.00
N SER A 90 7.20 -25.49 6.98
CA SER A 90 8.44 -24.75 6.76
C SER A 90 9.60 -25.65 6.33
N ASP A 91 9.58 -26.93 6.74
CA ASP A 91 10.59 -27.91 6.37
C ASP A 91 10.41 -28.46 4.95
N ILE A 92 9.21 -28.36 4.39
CA ILE A 92 8.90 -28.73 3.01
C ILE A 92 9.50 -27.72 2.02
N ASN A 93 10.08 -28.24 0.95
CA ASN A 93 10.59 -27.47 -0.19
C ASN A 93 9.46 -26.61 -0.80
N VAL A 94 9.75 -25.33 -1.02
CA VAL A 94 8.79 -24.30 -1.44
C VAL A 94 8.07 -24.66 -2.73
N TYR A 95 8.79 -25.24 -3.69
CA TYR A 95 8.23 -25.63 -4.99
C TYR A 95 7.32 -26.84 -4.92
N ASP A 96 7.50 -27.68 -3.89
CA ASP A 96 6.71 -28.89 -3.67
C ASP A 96 5.46 -28.62 -2.85
N ARG A 97 5.38 -27.45 -2.20
CA ARG A 97 4.27 -27.07 -1.31
C ARG A 97 2.92 -27.14 -2.02
N GLU A 98 2.75 -26.54 -3.19
CA GLU A 98 1.43 -26.53 -3.84
C GLU A 98 1.01 -27.90 -4.37
N ASP A 99 1.97 -28.71 -4.81
CA ASP A 99 1.68 -30.08 -5.20
C ASP A 99 1.27 -30.92 -3.96
N ILE A 100 1.96 -30.74 -2.83
CA ILE A 100 1.59 -31.37 -1.54
C ILE A 100 0.21 -30.90 -1.06
N LYS A 101 -0.13 -29.59 -1.14
CA LYS A 101 -1.48 -29.11 -0.79
C LYS A 101 -2.55 -29.79 -1.61
N ARG A 102 -2.34 -29.98 -2.92
CA ARG A 102 -3.30 -30.64 -3.80
C ARG A 102 -3.49 -32.11 -3.43
N LEU A 103 -2.42 -32.80 -3.04
CA LEU A 103 -2.46 -34.20 -2.56
C LEU A 103 -3.21 -34.31 -1.22
N ILE A 104 -2.93 -33.42 -0.26
CA ILE A 104 -3.63 -33.38 1.04
C ILE A 104 -5.13 -33.10 0.84
N LYS A 105 -5.47 -32.18 -0.07
CA LYS A 105 -6.87 -31.89 -0.45
C LYS A 105 -7.57 -33.09 -1.07
N SER A 106 -6.80 -33.99 -1.69
CA SER A 106 -7.27 -35.28 -2.23
C SER A 106 -7.30 -36.39 -1.16
N ASN A 107 -7.19 -36.02 0.12
CA ASN A 107 -7.24 -36.90 1.28
C ASN A 107 -6.03 -37.86 1.40
N ILE A 108 -4.88 -37.49 0.84
CA ILE A 108 -3.62 -38.22 0.98
C ILE A 108 -2.90 -37.74 2.26
N PRO A 109 -2.44 -38.65 3.14
CA PRO A 109 -1.67 -38.27 4.32
C PRO A 109 -0.40 -37.50 3.97
N LEU A 110 0.02 -36.57 4.84
CA LEU A 110 1.18 -35.71 4.62
C LEU A 110 2.46 -36.50 4.28
N GLU A 111 2.78 -37.55 5.04
CA GLU A 111 3.99 -38.36 4.82
C GLU A 111 3.98 -39.02 3.44
N SER A 112 2.84 -39.59 3.03
CA SER A 112 2.66 -40.18 1.70
C SER A 112 2.76 -39.13 0.60
N ALA A 113 2.21 -37.92 0.82
CA ALA A 113 2.31 -36.82 -0.13
C ALA A 113 3.77 -36.34 -0.29
N ILE A 114 4.52 -36.21 0.82
CA ILE A 114 5.94 -35.84 0.78
C ILE A 114 6.74 -36.93 0.05
N GLY A 115 6.55 -38.20 0.41
CA GLY A 115 7.24 -39.32 -0.24
C GLY A 115 6.96 -39.39 -1.74
N TYR A 116 5.70 -39.16 -2.14
CA TYR A 116 5.31 -39.11 -3.55
C TYR A 116 6.04 -38.00 -4.32
N ILE A 117 6.11 -36.78 -3.77
CA ILE A 117 6.80 -35.67 -4.44
C ILE A 117 8.32 -35.86 -4.44
N GLN A 118 8.90 -36.39 -3.37
CA GLN A 118 10.33 -36.73 -3.33
C GLN A 118 10.68 -37.74 -4.42
N ALA A 119 9.84 -38.77 -4.60
CA ALA A 119 10.07 -39.80 -5.60
C ALA A 119 9.89 -39.24 -7.03
N ILE A 120 8.93 -38.33 -7.28
CA ILE A 120 8.86 -37.56 -8.54
C ILE A 120 10.15 -36.76 -8.77
N GLY A 121 10.66 -36.07 -7.74
CA GLY A 121 11.91 -35.31 -7.83
C GLY A 121 13.12 -36.18 -8.15
N SER A 122 13.22 -37.37 -7.54
CA SER A 122 14.24 -38.36 -7.86
C SER A 122 14.14 -38.84 -9.32
N PHE A 123 12.92 -39.06 -9.81
CA PHE A 123 12.65 -39.43 -11.20
C PHE A 123 13.02 -38.31 -12.18
N GLU A 124 12.74 -37.05 -11.82
CA GLU A 124 13.11 -35.86 -12.58
C GLU A 124 14.62 -35.65 -12.64
N ASN A 125 15.34 -35.81 -11.53
CA ASN A 125 16.81 -35.73 -11.51
C ASN A 125 17.44 -36.78 -12.44
N LYS A 126 16.93 -38.02 -12.41
CA LYS A 126 17.39 -39.11 -13.28
C LYS A 126 17.15 -38.82 -14.76
N TYR A 127 16.05 -38.14 -15.10
CA TYR A 127 15.83 -37.63 -16.46
C TYR A 127 16.94 -36.65 -16.86
N TYR A 128 17.30 -35.68 -15.99
CA TYR A 128 18.34 -34.71 -16.28
C TYR A 128 19.73 -35.35 -16.45
N ASP A 129 20.04 -36.39 -15.68
CA ASP A 129 21.28 -37.16 -15.81
C ASP A 129 21.36 -37.93 -17.14
N ALA A 130 20.23 -38.47 -17.60
CA ALA A 130 20.16 -39.25 -18.84
C ALA A 130 19.79 -38.42 -20.09
N LYS A 131 19.43 -37.14 -19.93
CA LYS A 131 18.76 -36.34 -20.99
C LYS A 131 19.55 -36.29 -22.29
N ASP A 132 20.87 -36.27 -22.22
CA ASP A 132 21.73 -36.12 -23.40
C ASP A 132 21.87 -37.44 -24.18
N THR A 133 21.57 -38.58 -23.55
CA THR A 133 21.62 -39.92 -24.15
C THR A 133 20.28 -40.40 -24.74
N LEU A 134 19.18 -39.69 -24.48
CA LEU A 134 17.83 -40.09 -24.91
C LEU A 134 17.47 -39.62 -26.32
N SER A 135 16.57 -40.35 -27.00
CA SER A 135 15.97 -39.90 -28.27
C SER A 135 15.00 -38.72 -28.05
N ALA A 136 14.76 -37.90 -29.09
CA ALA A 136 13.92 -36.71 -28.98
C ALA A 136 12.45 -37.02 -28.55
N ASP A 137 11.90 -38.13 -29.03
CA ASP A 137 10.55 -38.59 -28.68
C ASP A 137 10.48 -39.00 -27.21
N LEU A 138 11.46 -39.81 -26.75
CA LEU A 138 11.60 -40.21 -25.35
C LEU A 138 11.77 -39.02 -24.41
N LYS A 139 12.57 -38.01 -24.80
CA LYS A 139 12.73 -36.78 -24.00
C LYS A 139 11.40 -36.05 -23.82
N THR A 140 10.59 -36.01 -24.87
CA THR A 140 9.31 -35.31 -24.87
C THR A 140 8.29 -36.07 -24.01
N ASP A 141 8.18 -37.38 -24.18
CA ASP A 141 7.24 -38.21 -23.44
C ASP A 141 7.58 -38.30 -21.95
N TRP A 142 8.86 -38.43 -21.60
CA TRP A 142 9.31 -38.44 -20.21
C TRP A 142 9.01 -37.10 -19.53
N LYS A 143 9.31 -35.97 -20.18
CA LYS A 143 9.02 -34.64 -19.65
C LYS A 143 7.51 -34.39 -19.50
N GLN A 144 6.69 -34.81 -20.46
CA GLN A 144 5.23 -34.73 -20.34
C GLN A 144 4.70 -35.58 -19.17
N SER A 145 5.35 -36.70 -18.89
CA SER A 145 4.94 -37.62 -17.82
C SER A 145 5.27 -37.07 -16.44
N ILE A 146 6.43 -36.44 -16.27
CA ILE A 146 6.77 -35.67 -15.06
C ILE A 146 5.75 -34.54 -14.83
N ALA A 147 5.39 -33.81 -15.88
CA ALA A 147 4.40 -32.73 -15.80
C ALA A 147 2.99 -33.22 -15.44
N LEU A 148 2.62 -34.44 -15.85
CA LEU A 148 1.36 -35.08 -15.48
C LEU A 148 1.38 -35.60 -14.04
N LEU A 149 2.50 -36.18 -13.59
CA LEU A 149 2.71 -36.66 -12.22
C LEU A 149 2.49 -35.57 -11.17
N ARG A 150 2.90 -34.32 -11.44
CA ARG A 150 2.66 -33.18 -10.54
C ARG A 150 1.19 -32.71 -10.49
N LYS A 151 0.28 -33.25 -11.32
CA LYS A 151 -1.13 -32.85 -11.40
C LYS A 151 -2.07 -33.96 -10.85
N PRO A 152 -2.35 -33.99 -9.54
CA PRO A 152 -3.05 -35.10 -8.89
C PRO A 152 -4.54 -35.24 -9.25
N GLU A 153 -5.11 -34.39 -10.09
CA GLU A 153 -6.52 -34.46 -10.51
C GLU A 153 -6.84 -35.73 -11.35
N HIS A 154 -5.80 -36.49 -11.73
CA HIS A 154 -5.90 -37.66 -12.59
C HIS A 154 -5.08 -38.87 -12.12
N LEU A 155 -4.94 -39.12 -10.81
CA LEU A 155 -4.11 -40.21 -10.25
C LEU A 155 -4.33 -41.57 -10.94
N THR A 156 -5.59 -41.92 -11.27
CA THR A 156 -5.92 -43.16 -11.98
C THR A 156 -5.45 -43.17 -13.44
N SER A 157 -5.58 -42.05 -14.15
CA SER A 157 -5.11 -41.91 -15.54
C SER A 157 -3.59 -41.78 -15.62
N ILE A 158 -2.98 -41.12 -14.63
CA ILE A 158 -1.54 -41.02 -14.43
C ILE A 158 -0.96 -42.42 -14.24
N ARG A 159 -1.54 -43.24 -13.35
CA ARG A 159 -1.12 -44.64 -13.17
C ARG A 159 -1.17 -45.44 -14.45
N LYS A 160 -2.26 -45.32 -15.23
CA LYS A 160 -2.37 -46.02 -16.53
C LYS A 160 -1.31 -45.57 -17.53
N LYS A 161 -1.05 -44.26 -17.64
CA LYS A 161 -0.05 -43.72 -18.56
C LYS A 161 1.37 -44.07 -18.12
N ILE A 162 1.62 -44.10 -16.82
CA ILE A 162 2.89 -44.52 -16.25
C ILE A 162 3.15 -46.01 -16.47
N ILE A 163 2.17 -46.88 -16.21
CA ILE A 163 2.27 -48.31 -16.52
C ILE A 163 2.49 -48.52 -18.02
N TYR A 164 1.80 -47.75 -18.87
CA TYR A 164 2.03 -47.77 -20.31
C TYR A 164 3.48 -47.41 -20.67
N LEU A 165 4.03 -46.32 -20.13
CA LEU A 165 5.42 -45.92 -20.38
C LEU A 165 6.43 -46.94 -19.83
N ALA A 166 6.15 -47.50 -18.65
CA ALA A 166 6.96 -48.54 -18.04
C ALA A 166 7.00 -49.83 -18.90
N ASN A 167 5.91 -50.11 -19.62
CA ASN A 167 5.80 -51.28 -20.49
C ASN A 167 6.34 -51.02 -21.90
N GLU A 168 6.14 -49.82 -22.46
CA GLU A 168 6.52 -49.47 -23.84
C GLU A 168 8.02 -49.16 -23.97
N TYR A 169 8.64 -48.64 -22.91
CA TYR A 169 10.04 -48.23 -22.91
C TYR A 169 10.81 -48.89 -21.76
N GLN A 170 11.09 -50.19 -21.90
CA GLN A 170 11.91 -50.95 -20.95
C GLN A 170 13.35 -50.41 -20.79
N ASP A 171 13.81 -49.60 -21.74
CA ASP A 171 15.13 -48.96 -21.75
C ASP A 171 15.19 -47.63 -20.97
N ILE A 172 14.10 -47.19 -20.34
CA ILE A 172 14.13 -46.02 -19.44
C ILE A 172 14.99 -46.37 -18.23
N PRO A 173 16.12 -45.66 -17.98
CA PRO A 173 16.88 -45.83 -16.76
C PRO A 173 15.94 -45.63 -15.56
N HIS A 174 15.97 -46.55 -14.59
CA HIS A 174 15.27 -46.39 -13.30
C HIS A 174 13.74 -46.51 -13.32
N ILE A 175 13.20 -47.38 -14.17
CA ILE A 175 11.78 -47.74 -14.24
C ILE A 175 11.21 -48.32 -12.93
N GLU A 176 12.08 -48.85 -12.06
CA GLU A 176 11.72 -49.36 -10.74
C GLU A 176 11.22 -48.24 -9.81
N ASP A 177 11.83 -47.05 -9.87
CA ASP A 177 11.42 -45.88 -9.08
C ASP A 177 10.02 -45.41 -9.47
N ILE A 178 9.67 -45.53 -10.75
CA ILE A 178 8.31 -45.27 -11.24
C ILE A 178 7.30 -46.20 -10.58
N THR A 179 7.67 -47.47 -10.43
CA THR A 179 6.81 -48.49 -9.83
C THR A 179 6.67 -48.26 -8.32
N GLU A 180 7.74 -47.83 -7.65
CA GLU A 180 7.75 -47.39 -6.25
C GLU A 180 6.85 -46.15 -6.04
N ILE A 181 6.98 -45.12 -6.88
CA ILE A 181 6.09 -43.94 -6.90
C ILE A 181 4.61 -44.35 -6.98
N LEU A 182 4.29 -45.33 -7.82
CA LEU A 182 2.92 -45.83 -7.99
C LEU A 182 2.37 -46.58 -6.77
N THR A 183 3.24 -47.16 -5.93
CA THR A 183 2.81 -47.81 -4.67
C THR A 183 2.50 -46.81 -3.56
N LEU A 184 3.08 -45.61 -3.62
CA LEU A 184 2.90 -44.55 -2.62
C LEU A 184 1.60 -43.76 -2.82
N ILE A 185 0.92 -43.88 -3.96
CA ILE A 185 -0.36 -43.22 -4.25
C ILE A 185 -1.51 -44.03 -3.62
N PRO A 186 -2.25 -43.50 -2.64
CA PRO A 186 -3.46 -44.16 -2.14
C PRO A 186 -4.51 -44.20 -3.27
N LEU A 187 -4.97 -45.41 -3.62
CA LEU A 187 -5.91 -45.64 -4.74
C LEU A 187 -7.36 -45.25 -4.42
N ASP A 188 -7.68 -45.09 -3.14
CA ASP A 188 -9.03 -44.80 -2.66
C ASP A 188 -9.06 -43.44 -1.96
N GLY A 189 -9.13 -42.37 -2.74
CA GLY A 189 -9.58 -41.08 -2.23
C GLY A 189 -11.03 -41.22 -1.77
N LYS A 190 -11.27 -41.55 -0.49
CA LYS A 190 -12.62 -41.48 0.08
C LYS A 190 -13.11 -40.05 -0.08
N ASN A 191 -14.21 -39.88 -0.84
CA ASN A 191 -14.93 -38.64 -1.13
C ASN A 191 -15.49 -37.89 0.10
N ASN A 192 -15.13 -38.27 1.32
CA ASN A 192 -15.60 -37.57 2.51
C ASN A 192 -14.68 -36.37 2.79
N THR A 193 -15.00 -35.27 2.11
CA THR A 193 -14.26 -34.00 2.04
C THR A 193 -14.42 -33.10 3.26
N TRP A 194 -15.24 -33.51 4.24
CA TRP A 194 -15.46 -32.72 5.46
C TRP A 194 -14.31 -32.93 6.44
N HIS A 195 -13.32 -32.06 6.35
CA HIS A 195 -12.28 -31.97 7.38
C HIS A 195 -12.75 -31.07 8.51
N VAL A 196 -12.63 -31.56 9.74
CA VAL A 196 -12.94 -30.76 10.92
C VAL A 196 -11.90 -29.64 11.03
N PRO A 197 -12.30 -28.36 11.14
CA PRO A 197 -11.35 -27.28 11.33
C PRO A 197 -10.64 -27.46 12.68
N SER A 198 -9.32 -27.47 12.65
CA SER A 198 -8.49 -27.47 13.85
C SER A 198 -8.06 -26.03 14.16
N LEU A 199 -8.30 -25.63 15.41
CA LEU A 199 -7.81 -24.37 15.95
C LEU A 199 -6.39 -24.59 16.47
N ARG A 200 -5.42 -23.83 15.96
CA ARG A 200 -4.03 -23.90 16.44
C ARG A 200 -3.59 -22.53 16.92
N TRP A 201 -3.18 -22.46 18.18
CA TRP A 201 -2.62 -21.26 18.81
C TRP A 201 -1.10 -21.29 18.72
N HIS A 202 -0.52 -20.19 18.25
CA HIS A 202 0.91 -20.04 17.98
C HIS A 202 1.64 -19.11 18.95
N GLY A 203 0.91 -18.45 19.86
CA GLY A 203 1.50 -17.48 20.78
C GLY A 203 2.06 -16.25 20.08
N ILE A 204 2.97 -15.54 20.75
CA ILE A 204 3.61 -14.31 20.24
C ILE A 204 4.73 -14.56 19.22
N ASN A 205 5.20 -15.80 19.07
CA ASN A 205 6.25 -16.14 18.12
C ASN A 205 5.65 -16.38 16.71
N ASN A 206 5.11 -15.33 16.12
CA ASN A 206 4.47 -15.35 14.80
C ASN A 206 4.93 -14.16 13.93
N GLN A 207 4.67 -14.23 12.63
CA GLN A 207 5.07 -13.22 11.65
C GLN A 207 4.40 -11.87 11.94
N TYR A 208 3.09 -11.85 12.19
CA TYR A 208 2.37 -10.60 12.48
C TYR A 208 2.91 -9.88 13.71
N HIS A 209 3.18 -10.60 14.80
CA HIS A 209 3.74 -10.02 16.01
C HIS A 209 5.13 -9.41 15.78
N SER A 210 5.98 -10.15 15.04
CA SER A 210 7.32 -9.65 14.66
C SER A 210 7.18 -8.40 13.78
N TRP A 211 6.31 -8.45 12.78
CA TRP A 211 6.04 -7.37 11.83
C TRP A 211 5.53 -6.11 12.51
N ILE A 212 4.48 -6.20 13.34
CA ILE A 212 3.91 -5.03 14.03
C ILE A 212 4.91 -4.46 15.06
N SER A 213 5.71 -5.30 15.71
CA SER A 213 6.78 -4.85 16.60
C SER A 213 7.84 -4.05 15.84
N SER A 214 8.31 -4.55 14.70
CA SER A 214 9.27 -3.85 13.82
C SER A 214 8.72 -2.49 13.39
N PHE A 215 7.44 -2.45 12.97
CA PHE A 215 6.74 -1.22 12.64
C PHE A 215 6.73 -0.18 13.76
N ILE A 216 6.47 -0.61 15.00
CA ILE A 216 6.47 0.27 16.17
C ILE A 216 7.88 0.80 16.45
N THR A 217 8.92 0.00 16.22
CA THR A 217 10.33 0.43 16.38
C THR A 217 10.85 1.27 15.21
N GLY A 218 10.06 1.47 14.14
CA GLY A 218 10.46 2.23 12.95
C GLY A 218 11.30 1.42 11.94
N ASP A 219 11.40 0.10 12.13
CA ASP A 219 11.99 -0.81 11.16
C ASP A 219 10.89 -1.30 10.22
N PHE A 220 10.85 -0.72 9.02
CA PHE A 220 9.91 -1.09 7.97
C PHE A 220 10.47 -2.14 7.00
N GLY A 221 11.63 -2.71 7.32
CA GLY A 221 12.35 -3.64 6.47
C GLY A 221 13.06 -2.96 5.30
N MET A 222 13.42 -3.79 4.32
CA MET A 222 14.18 -3.40 3.15
C MET A 222 13.31 -3.44 1.90
N SER A 223 13.59 -2.54 0.97
CA SER A 223 12.99 -2.58 -0.37
C SER A 223 13.42 -3.84 -1.10
N ILE A 224 12.46 -4.48 -1.75
CA ILE A 224 12.65 -5.72 -2.50
C ILE A 224 13.37 -5.46 -3.84
N LEU A 225 13.46 -4.19 -4.26
CA LEU A 225 14.03 -3.80 -5.55
C LEU A 225 15.49 -3.39 -5.47
N ASP A 226 15.84 -2.60 -4.45
CA ASP A 226 17.15 -1.93 -4.36
C ASP A 226 17.87 -2.18 -3.03
N ALA A 227 17.32 -3.06 -2.18
CA ALA A 227 17.85 -3.38 -0.85
C ALA A 227 18.08 -2.14 0.04
N GLN A 228 17.41 -1.02 -0.23
CA GLN A 228 17.51 0.15 0.65
C GLN A 228 16.50 0.07 1.80
N PRO A 229 16.83 0.64 2.98
CA PRO A 229 15.88 0.75 4.08
C PRO A 229 14.62 1.51 3.66
N VAL A 230 13.46 0.89 3.86
CA VAL A 230 12.15 1.46 3.50
C VAL A 230 11.91 2.78 4.25
N PHE A 231 12.35 2.86 5.50
CA PHE A 231 12.27 4.08 6.30
C PHE A 231 12.97 5.27 5.63
N THR A 232 14.15 5.08 5.04
CA THR A 232 14.90 6.14 4.35
C THR A 232 14.17 6.62 3.11
N LYS A 233 13.62 5.71 2.31
CA LYS A 233 12.81 6.03 1.11
C LYS A 233 11.58 6.85 1.51
N ILE A 234 10.85 6.41 2.53
CA ILE A 234 9.66 7.09 3.06
C ILE A 234 10.00 8.46 3.63
N ARG A 235 11.06 8.58 4.45
CA ARG A 235 11.45 9.86 5.05
C ARG A 235 11.77 10.91 3.98
N SER A 236 12.52 10.52 2.95
CA SER A 236 12.82 11.39 1.81
C SER A 236 11.54 11.83 1.10
N ALA A 237 10.66 10.88 0.77
CA ALA A 237 9.40 11.16 0.08
C ALA A 237 8.45 12.03 0.90
N MET A 238 8.37 11.80 2.21
CA MET A 238 7.54 12.55 3.14
C MET A 238 7.92 14.03 3.20
N ASN A 239 9.21 14.36 3.13
CA ASN A 239 9.65 15.77 3.09
C ASN A 239 9.07 16.53 1.89
N TRP A 240 9.01 15.88 0.72
CA TRP A 240 8.43 16.48 -0.49
C TRP A 240 6.91 16.68 -0.38
N THR A 241 6.19 15.65 0.07
CA THR A 241 4.74 15.74 0.24
C THR A 241 4.37 16.79 1.31
N VAL A 242 5.07 16.82 2.44
CA VAL A 242 4.86 17.84 3.48
C VAL A 242 5.13 19.23 2.94
N LEU A 243 6.23 19.42 2.19
CA LEU A 243 6.54 20.71 1.57
C LEU A 243 5.42 21.18 0.63
N LEU A 244 4.93 20.29 -0.24
CA LEU A 244 3.81 20.58 -1.15
C LEU A 244 2.54 20.97 -0.39
N ILE A 245 2.19 20.21 0.65
CA ILE A 245 1.01 20.50 1.46
C ILE A 245 1.14 21.86 2.16
N LEU A 246 2.30 22.16 2.75
CA LEU A 246 2.53 23.43 3.41
C LEU A 246 2.43 24.61 2.44
N MET A 247 3.06 24.50 1.26
CA MET A 247 2.98 25.54 0.23
C MET A 247 1.54 25.73 -0.27
N ASN A 248 0.82 24.63 -0.49
CA ASN A 248 -0.59 24.66 -0.85
C ASN A 248 -1.44 25.36 0.21
N LEU A 249 -1.32 24.96 1.48
CA LEU A 249 -2.10 25.55 2.57
C LEU A 249 -1.85 27.05 2.70
N VAL A 250 -0.58 27.48 2.63
CA VAL A 250 -0.21 28.90 2.71
C VAL A 250 -0.82 29.68 1.54
N LEU A 251 -0.63 29.22 0.30
CA LEU A 251 -1.14 29.93 -0.87
C LEU A 251 -2.67 29.95 -0.89
N SER A 252 -3.29 28.81 -0.55
CA SER A 252 -4.73 28.66 -0.53
C SER A 252 -5.40 29.56 0.50
N LEU A 253 -4.85 29.65 1.71
CA LEU A 253 -5.35 30.55 2.74
C LEU A 253 -5.13 32.03 2.39
N LEU A 254 -3.95 32.36 1.87
CA LEU A 254 -3.58 33.72 1.51
C LEU A 254 -4.51 34.33 0.46
N ILE A 255 -5.03 33.50 -0.47
CA ILE A 255 -5.95 33.95 -1.53
C ILE A 255 -7.42 33.77 -1.12
N SER A 256 -7.79 32.63 -0.53
CA SER A 256 -9.20 32.34 -0.22
C SER A 256 -9.76 33.26 0.86
N ILE A 257 -9.00 33.63 1.90
CA ILE A 257 -9.49 34.50 2.97
C ILE A 257 -9.91 35.88 2.43
N PRO A 258 -9.04 36.63 1.70
CA PRO A 258 -9.44 37.91 1.11
C PRO A 258 -10.62 37.79 0.14
N LEU A 259 -10.63 36.78 -0.74
CA LEU A 259 -11.74 36.57 -1.69
C LEU A 259 -13.06 36.31 -0.97
N SER A 260 -13.03 35.49 0.09
CA SER A 260 -14.21 35.18 0.91
C SER A 260 -14.75 36.41 1.61
N ILE A 261 -13.87 37.23 2.20
CA ILE A 261 -14.25 38.46 2.88
C ILE A 261 -14.85 39.45 1.89
N LEU A 262 -14.24 39.61 0.71
CA LEU A 262 -14.74 40.50 -0.32
C LEU A 262 -16.12 40.06 -0.83
N SER A 263 -16.27 38.76 -1.08
CA SER A 263 -17.53 38.14 -1.53
C SER A 263 -18.62 38.23 -0.46
N ALA A 264 -18.31 37.98 0.82
CA ALA A 264 -19.26 38.12 1.94
C ALA A 264 -19.62 39.59 2.22
N TYR A 265 -18.65 40.51 2.11
CA TYR A 265 -18.87 41.94 2.30
C TYR A 265 -19.85 42.49 1.26
N TYR A 266 -19.74 42.06 0.00
CA TYR A 266 -20.65 42.41 -1.09
C TYR A 266 -21.68 41.31 -1.38
N ALA A 267 -22.16 40.60 -0.37
CA ALA A 267 -23.12 39.51 -0.55
C ALA A 267 -24.31 39.89 -1.44
N ASN A 268 -24.69 38.99 -2.36
CA ASN A 268 -25.73 39.15 -3.39
C ASN A 268 -25.45 40.19 -4.49
N SER A 269 -24.28 40.84 -4.48
CA SER A 269 -23.87 41.73 -5.56
C SER A 269 -23.46 40.98 -6.84
N ARG A 270 -23.15 41.73 -7.90
CA ARG A 270 -22.51 41.16 -9.10
C ARG A 270 -21.13 40.58 -8.79
N LEU A 271 -20.33 41.27 -7.99
CA LEU A 271 -18.97 40.82 -7.60
C LEU A 271 -19.02 39.48 -6.88
N ASP A 272 -19.94 39.34 -5.92
CA ASP A 272 -20.14 38.10 -5.18
C ASP A 272 -20.54 36.92 -6.08
N ARG A 273 -21.49 37.16 -7.00
CA ARG A 273 -21.89 36.16 -8.00
C ARG A 273 -20.74 35.77 -8.93
N TRP A 274 -19.89 36.72 -9.33
CA TRP A 274 -18.70 36.43 -10.13
C TRP A 274 -17.68 35.59 -9.36
N ILE A 275 -17.31 35.96 -8.14
CA ILE A 275 -16.36 35.18 -7.32
C ILE A 275 -16.90 33.78 -7.06
N SER A 276 -18.18 33.66 -6.70
CA SER A 276 -18.82 32.37 -6.43
C SER A 276 -18.91 31.51 -7.70
N GLY A 277 -19.26 32.10 -8.84
CA GLY A 277 -19.33 31.42 -10.13
C GLY A 277 -17.96 30.96 -10.62
N LEU A 278 -16.94 31.82 -10.54
CA LEU A 278 -15.55 31.47 -10.88
C LEU A 278 -15.02 30.35 -9.98
N SER A 279 -15.26 30.45 -8.67
CA SER A 279 -14.88 29.39 -7.72
C SER A 279 -15.56 28.07 -8.07
N LEU A 280 -16.85 28.08 -8.42
CA LEU A 280 -17.55 26.87 -8.86
C LEU A 280 -16.96 26.31 -10.15
N ALA A 281 -16.66 27.16 -11.12
CA ALA A 281 -16.06 26.75 -12.39
C ALA A 281 -14.69 26.08 -12.17
N VAL A 282 -13.79 26.73 -11.40
CA VAL A 282 -12.46 26.19 -11.08
C VAL A 282 -12.56 24.88 -10.30
N TYR A 283 -13.44 24.81 -9.30
CA TYR A 283 -13.64 23.60 -8.50
C TYR A 283 -14.17 22.41 -9.31
N SER A 284 -14.90 22.68 -10.40
CA SER A 284 -15.47 21.66 -11.28
C SER A 284 -14.43 21.02 -12.21
N VAL A 285 -13.25 21.64 -12.36
CA VAL A 285 -12.18 21.14 -13.22
C VAL A 285 -11.41 20.02 -12.50
N PRO A 286 -11.27 18.83 -13.10
CA PRO A 286 -10.43 17.77 -12.53
C PRO A 286 -8.96 18.20 -12.41
N VAL A 287 -8.36 17.91 -11.26
CA VAL A 287 -6.98 18.34 -10.93
C VAL A 287 -5.95 17.79 -11.91
N PHE A 288 -6.08 16.52 -12.31
CA PHE A 288 -5.16 15.92 -13.30
C PHE A 288 -5.21 16.66 -14.64
N TRP A 289 -6.42 17.05 -15.09
CA TRP A 289 -6.59 17.76 -16.35
C TRP A 289 -5.98 19.14 -16.27
N MET A 290 -6.21 19.86 -15.17
CA MET A 290 -5.56 21.15 -14.91
C MET A 290 -4.03 21.01 -14.92
N ALA A 291 -3.49 20.00 -14.24
CA ALA A 291 -2.04 19.73 -14.20
C ALA A 291 -1.46 19.49 -15.60
N THR A 292 -2.13 18.67 -16.43
CA THR A 292 -1.73 18.41 -17.80
C THR A 292 -1.75 19.69 -18.64
N LEU A 293 -2.81 20.50 -18.57
CA LEU A 293 -2.87 21.77 -19.29
C LEU A 293 -1.75 22.72 -18.86
N LEU A 294 -1.49 22.80 -17.56
CA LEU A 294 -0.44 23.67 -17.04
C LEU A 294 0.94 23.28 -17.58
N ILE A 295 1.25 21.98 -17.67
CA ILE A 295 2.51 21.52 -18.28
C ILE A 295 2.54 21.84 -19.77
N VAL A 296 1.50 21.43 -20.51
CA VAL A 296 1.45 21.53 -21.97
C VAL A 296 1.53 22.98 -22.46
N TYR A 297 0.97 23.92 -21.71
CA TYR A 297 1.04 25.33 -22.08
C TYR A 297 2.22 26.04 -21.44
N PHE A 298 2.53 25.79 -20.17
CA PHE A 298 3.45 26.65 -19.43
C PHE A 298 4.90 26.18 -19.32
N THR A 299 5.22 25.02 -19.88
CA THR A 299 6.57 24.43 -19.79
C THR A 299 7.16 23.98 -21.12
N THR A 300 6.57 24.40 -22.23
CA THR A 300 7.04 24.11 -23.59
C THR A 300 6.68 25.23 -24.53
N ASP A 301 7.53 25.47 -25.53
CA ASP A 301 7.32 26.43 -26.59
C ASP A 301 6.38 25.95 -27.72
N THR A 302 5.84 24.72 -27.60
CA THR A 302 5.01 24.06 -28.63
C THR A 302 3.86 24.94 -29.15
N TYR A 303 3.16 25.66 -28.26
CA TYR A 303 2.03 26.51 -28.65
C TYR A 303 2.40 27.99 -28.79
N SER A 304 3.41 28.45 -28.04
CA SER A 304 3.96 29.81 -28.13
C SER A 304 5.20 29.91 -27.25
N LYS A 305 6.27 30.56 -27.74
CA LYS A 305 7.48 30.85 -26.95
C LYS A 305 7.21 31.69 -25.70
N TRP A 306 6.14 32.49 -25.70
CA TRP A 306 5.77 33.33 -24.56
C TRP A 306 5.13 32.53 -23.41
N LEU A 307 4.70 31.31 -23.68
CA LEU A 307 4.07 30.45 -22.68
C LEU A 307 5.07 29.55 -21.98
N ASP A 308 6.30 29.35 -22.50
CA ASP A 308 7.37 28.62 -21.83
C ASP A 308 7.97 29.41 -20.65
N LEU A 309 7.17 29.55 -19.59
CA LEU A 309 7.45 30.39 -18.42
C LEU A 309 8.08 29.61 -17.27
N PHE A 310 7.79 28.32 -17.18
CA PHE A 310 8.23 27.46 -16.09
C PHE A 310 9.06 26.29 -16.61
N PRO A 311 10.05 25.82 -15.84
CA PRO A 311 10.82 24.66 -16.23
C PRO A 311 9.92 23.43 -16.36
N SER A 312 10.14 22.65 -17.43
CA SER A 312 9.52 21.34 -17.62
C SER A 312 9.72 20.43 -16.40
N PRO A 313 8.75 19.55 -16.07
CA PRO A 313 8.92 18.54 -15.04
C PRO A 313 10.25 17.80 -15.22
N ALA A 314 11.16 17.98 -14.26
CA ALA A 314 12.51 17.45 -14.32
C ALA A 314 12.71 16.38 -13.26
N SER A 315 13.78 15.61 -13.39
CA SER A 315 14.24 14.75 -12.29
C SER A 315 14.64 15.60 -11.10
N PHE A 316 14.05 15.32 -9.95
CA PHE A 316 14.44 15.91 -8.67
C PHE A 316 15.54 15.03 -8.06
N TYR A 317 16.66 15.65 -7.69
CA TYR A 317 17.77 14.98 -7.02
C TYR A 317 17.82 15.47 -5.58
N SER A 318 17.18 14.72 -4.69
CA SER A 318 17.26 14.99 -3.27
C SER A 318 18.49 14.26 -2.72
N GLU A 319 19.41 15.02 -2.15
CA GLU A 319 20.34 14.44 -1.19
C GLU A 319 19.53 14.06 0.05
N SER A 320 19.80 12.90 0.64
CA SER A 320 19.00 12.28 1.70
C SER A 320 18.88 13.12 2.99
N GLU A 321 19.64 14.22 3.10
CA GLU A 321 19.71 15.06 4.30
C GLU A 321 19.27 16.52 4.09
N THR A 322 18.74 16.87 2.92
CA THR A 322 18.23 18.23 2.72
C THR A 322 16.91 18.45 3.47
N GLY A 323 16.94 19.32 4.48
CA GLY A 323 15.72 19.72 5.20
C GLY A 323 14.73 20.49 4.31
N LEU A 324 13.50 20.69 4.81
CA LEU A 324 12.40 21.32 4.05
C LEU A 324 12.79 22.68 3.43
N PHE A 325 13.53 23.51 4.18
CA PHE A 325 13.98 24.82 3.69
C PHE A 325 15.00 24.69 2.56
N GLY A 326 15.92 23.72 2.62
CA GLY A 326 16.89 23.46 1.57
C GLY A 326 16.23 22.93 0.29
N LEU A 327 15.21 22.09 0.43
CA LEU A 327 14.37 21.65 -0.69
C LEU A 327 13.63 22.83 -1.32
N LEU A 328 12.99 23.67 -0.50
CA LEU A 328 12.28 24.85 -0.97
C LEU A 328 13.22 25.81 -1.70
N SER A 329 14.36 26.17 -1.12
CA SER A 329 15.28 27.14 -1.72
C SER A 329 15.87 26.64 -3.04
N LYS A 330 16.21 25.34 -3.13
CA LYS A 330 16.80 24.74 -4.33
C LYS A 330 15.78 24.55 -5.46
N TYR A 331 14.52 24.23 -5.11
CA TYR A 331 13.50 23.83 -6.08
C TYR A 331 12.30 24.77 -6.19
N PHE A 332 12.34 25.95 -5.54
CA PHE A 332 11.23 26.91 -5.51
C PHE A 332 10.59 27.13 -6.88
N GLY A 333 11.39 27.51 -7.89
CA GLY A 333 10.90 27.79 -9.25
C GLY A 333 10.21 26.60 -9.92
N ARG A 334 10.60 25.37 -9.58
CA ARG A 334 9.99 24.13 -10.10
C ARG A 334 8.72 23.74 -9.35
N LEU A 335 8.56 24.21 -8.12
CA LEU A 335 7.39 23.93 -7.27
C LEU A 335 6.26 24.93 -7.49
N ILE A 336 6.49 26.08 -8.13
CA ILE A 336 5.46 27.11 -8.38
C ILE A 336 4.25 26.51 -9.12
N LEU A 337 4.48 25.88 -10.27
CA LEU A 337 3.40 25.38 -11.13
C LEU A 337 2.60 24.23 -10.47
N PRO A 338 3.22 23.20 -9.87
CA PRO A 338 2.50 22.19 -9.09
C PRO A 338 1.70 22.79 -7.92
N VAL A 339 2.28 23.74 -7.19
CA VAL A 339 1.62 24.38 -6.03
C VAL A 339 0.43 25.22 -6.50
N ILE A 340 0.55 25.98 -7.58
CA ILE A 340 -0.59 26.69 -8.17
C ILE A 340 -1.69 25.70 -8.56
N CYS A 341 -1.33 24.60 -9.23
CA CYS A 341 -2.29 23.59 -9.67
C CYS A 341 -3.13 23.04 -8.53
N ILE A 342 -2.49 22.56 -7.46
CA ILE A 342 -3.19 22.01 -6.30
C ILE A 342 -3.95 23.10 -5.52
N SER A 343 -3.36 24.31 -5.41
CA SER A 343 -3.97 25.42 -4.66
C SER A 343 -5.21 25.97 -5.33
N LEU A 344 -5.31 25.98 -6.67
CA LEU A 344 -6.49 26.52 -7.35
C LEU A 344 -7.79 25.84 -6.93
N LYS A 345 -7.77 24.51 -6.79
CA LYS A 345 -8.92 23.75 -6.31
C LYS A 345 -9.26 24.11 -4.86
N ASP A 346 -8.24 24.17 -4.00
CA ASP A 346 -8.42 24.44 -2.57
C ASP A 346 -8.85 25.89 -2.31
N ILE A 347 -8.31 26.86 -3.06
CA ILE A 347 -8.77 28.26 -3.07
C ILE A 347 -10.25 28.32 -3.41
N ALA A 348 -10.68 27.64 -4.47
CA ALA A 348 -12.07 27.64 -4.91
C ALA A 348 -13.01 27.01 -3.87
N TYR A 349 -12.58 25.90 -3.25
CA TYR A 349 -13.34 25.23 -2.19
C TYR A 349 -13.42 26.09 -0.92
N LEU A 350 -12.26 26.50 -0.38
CA LEU A 350 -12.16 27.28 0.85
C LEU A 350 -12.86 28.64 0.71
N THR A 351 -12.80 29.29 -0.46
CA THR A 351 -13.49 30.57 -0.67
C THR A 351 -14.99 30.44 -0.42
N ARG A 352 -15.60 29.34 -0.86
CA ARG A 352 -17.04 29.10 -0.69
C ARG A 352 -17.39 28.78 0.76
N VAL A 353 -16.59 27.92 1.39
CA VAL A 353 -16.80 27.50 2.79
C VAL A 353 -16.66 28.69 3.73
N ILE A 354 -15.55 29.42 3.64
CA ILE A 354 -15.27 30.58 4.50
C ILE A 354 -16.34 31.66 4.28
N ARG A 355 -16.71 31.95 3.03
CA ARG A 355 -17.79 32.91 2.73
C ARG A 355 -19.12 32.51 3.39
N ALA A 356 -19.51 31.25 3.30
CA ALA A 356 -20.75 30.77 3.93
C ALA A 356 -20.72 30.96 5.45
N ASP A 357 -19.59 30.63 6.07
CA ASP A 357 -19.38 30.83 7.51
C ASP A 357 -19.38 32.32 7.89
N LEU A 358 -18.73 33.19 7.11
CA LEU A 358 -18.75 34.64 7.34
C LEU A 358 -20.17 35.23 7.29
N ILE A 359 -20.99 34.80 6.32
CA ILE A 359 -22.38 35.26 6.22
C ILE A 359 -23.18 34.78 7.43
N LYS A 360 -23.09 33.49 7.79
CA LYS A 360 -23.77 32.95 8.96
C LYS A 360 -23.36 33.68 10.24
N GLU A 361 -22.07 33.89 10.42
CA GLU A 361 -21.49 34.54 11.59
C GLU A 361 -21.91 36.01 11.69
N SER A 362 -22.07 36.70 10.56
CA SER A 362 -22.54 38.08 10.49
C SER A 362 -24.00 38.30 10.96
N THR A 363 -24.78 37.23 11.09
CA THR A 363 -26.19 37.29 11.55
C THR A 363 -26.34 37.15 13.06
N LYS A 364 -25.26 36.86 13.80
CA LYS A 364 -25.31 36.65 15.25
C LYS A 364 -25.43 37.96 16.04
N ASP A 365 -25.97 37.89 17.25
CA ASP A 365 -26.28 39.03 18.11
C ASP A 365 -25.07 39.96 18.38
N TYR A 366 -23.87 39.40 18.52
CA TYR A 366 -22.67 40.22 18.73
C TYR A 366 -22.32 41.06 17.48
N ALA A 367 -22.58 40.55 16.27
CA ALA A 367 -22.35 41.28 15.03
C ALA A 367 -23.36 42.43 14.88
N THR A 368 -24.62 42.19 15.24
CA THR A 368 -25.66 43.24 15.34
C THR A 368 -25.27 44.30 16.36
N THR A 369 -24.72 43.89 17.51
CA THR A 369 -24.24 44.80 18.56
C THR A 369 -23.07 45.66 18.07
N LEU A 370 -22.12 45.09 17.31
CA LEU A 370 -21.02 45.86 16.72
C LEU A 370 -21.54 46.94 15.75
N LYS A 371 -22.55 46.60 14.95
CA LYS A 371 -23.22 47.56 14.06
C LYS A 371 -23.92 48.67 14.85
N ALA A 372 -24.61 48.34 15.95
CA ALA A 372 -25.25 49.33 16.82
C ALA A 372 -24.23 50.26 17.51
N LYS A 373 -23.02 49.76 17.79
CA LYS A 373 -21.88 50.55 18.29
C LYS A 373 -21.19 51.43 17.23
N GLY A 374 -21.68 51.44 15.98
CA GLY A 374 -21.11 52.24 14.89
C GLY A 374 -19.83 51.68 14.28
N VAL A 375 -19.47 50.42 14.55
CA VAL A 375 -18.30 49.78 13.93
C VAL A 375 -18.56 49.60 12.43
N SER A 376 -17.62 50.05 11.58
CA SER A 376 -17.76 49.90 10.13
C SER A 376 -17.86 48.43 9.73
N LYS A 377 -18.65 48.13 8.69
CA LYS A 377 -18.87 46.75 8.21
C LYS A 377 -17.56 46.01 7.90
N TRP A 378 -16.57 46.73 7.36
CA TRP A 378 -15.25 46.18 7.06
C TRP A 378 -14.47 45.81 8.34
N ASN A 379 -14.44 46.71 9.33
CA ASN A 379 -13.76 46.46 10.60
C ASN A 379 -14.47 45.34 11.39
N ALA A 380 -15.80 45.30 11.38
CA ALA A 380 -16.57 44.21 11.97
C ALA A 380 -16.22 42.86 11.33
N MET A 381 -16.13 42.83 9.99
CA MET A 381 -15.80 41.62 9.23
C MET A 381 -14.39 41.10 9.56
N TRP A 382 -13.37 41.93 9.42
CA TRP A 382 -11.97 41.52 9.61
C TRP A 382 -11.59 41.24 11.06
N LYS A 383 -12.02 42.09 12.01
CA LYS A 383 -11.53 42.02 13.39
C LYS A 383 -12.36 41.13 14.31
N HIS A 384 -13.63 40.88 13.97
CA HIS A 384 -14.54 40.18 14.87
C HIS A 384 -15.21 38.96 14.22
N ILE A 385 -15.78 39.11 13.03
CA ILE A 385 -16.52 38.02 12.37
C ILE A 385 -15.55 36.95 11.85
N LEU A 386 -14.48 37.34 11.15
CA LEU A 386 -13.50 36.40 10.58
C LEU A 386 -12.83 35.51 11.64
N PRO A 387 -12.27 36.02 12.76
CA PRO A 387 -11.68 35.15 13.79
C PRO A 387 -12.67 34.11 14.33
N ASN A 388 -13.95 34.47 14.48
CA ASN A 388 -14.98 33.55 14.95
C ASN A 388 -15.40 32.53 13.88
N SER A 389 -15.39 32.90 12.59
CA SER A 389 -15.69 31.98 11.49
C SER A 389 -14.56 30.97 11.24
N MET A 390 -13.30 31.36 11.49
CA MET A 390 -12.13 30.51 11.25
C MET A 390 -12.09 29.23 12.08
N ILE A 391 -12.83 29.15 13.19
CA ILE A 391 -12.92 27.94 14.02
C ILE A 391 -13.39 26.73 13.19
N SER A 392 -14.43 26.93 12.38
CA SER A 392 -14.98 25.92 11.47
C SER A 392 -13.99 25.58 10.36
N THR A 393 -13.40 26.62 9.74
CA THR A 393 -12.44 26.47 8.64
C THR A 393 -11.18 25.70 9.06
N ILE A 394 -10.63 25.99 10.23
CA ILE A 394 -9.46 25.29 10.79
C ILE A 394 -9.76 23.80 10.92
N THR A 395 -10.95 23.44 11.41
CA THR A 395 -11.37 22.04 11.57
C THR A 395 -11.42 21.32 10.23
N ILE A 396 -11.96 21.97 9.18
CA ILE A 396 -12.02 21.42 7.82
C ILE A 396 -10.61 21.24 7.24
N ILE A 397 -9.73 22.23 7.41
CA ILE A 397 -8.35 22.17 6.92
C ILE A 397 -7.62 20.99 7.55
N ILE A 398 -7.66 20.85 8.87
CA ILE A 398 -7.00 19.75 9.59
C ILE A 398 -7.52 18.39 9.13
N SER A 399 -8.85 18.28 8.96
CA SER A 399 -9.49 17.05 8.51
C SER A 399 -9.12 16.67 7.07
N ASN A 400 -8.70 17.64 6.25
CA ASN A 400 -8.29 17.42 4.86
C ASN A 400 -6.79 17.12 4.70
N ILE A 401 -5.95 17.37 5.71
CA ILE A 401 -4.50 17.07 5.63
C ILE A 401 -4.23 15.57 5.33
N PRO A 402 -4.91 14.60 5.98
CA PRO A 402 -4.76 13.19 5.64
C PRO A 402 -5.08 12.87 4.18
N LEU A 403 -6.16 13.47 3.67
CA LEU A 403 -6.56 13.30 2.28
C LEU A 403 -5.54 13.94 1.34
N ALA A 404 -4.88 15.04 1.72
CA ALA A 404 -3.81 15.64 0.93
C ALA A 404 -2.54 14.76 0.91
N LEU A 405 -2.20 14.10 2.02
CA LEU A 405 -1.10 13.12 2.08
C LEU A 405 -1.35 11.91 1.16
N ALA A 406 -2.60 11.42 1.10
CA ALA A 406 -2.98 10.32 0.22
C ALA A 406 -3.21 10.75 -1.24
N GLY A 407 -3.80 11.93 -1.45
CA GLY A 407 -4.28 12.45 -2.74
C GLY A 407 -3.26 13.27 -3.53
N GLY A 408 -2.13 13.64 -2.91
CA GLY A 408 -1.00 14.27 -3.59
C GLY A 408 -0.41 13.43 -4.73
N LEU A 409 -0.69 12.12 -4.76
CA LEU A 409 -0.21 11.16 -5.76
C LEU A 409 -0.36 11.67 -7.20
N ILE A 410 -1.52 12.21 -7.58
CA ILE A 410 -1.77 12.62 -8.97
C ILE A 410 -0.83 13.76 -9.36
N ILE A 411 -0.69 14.78 -8.52
CA ILE A 411 0.18 15.93 -8.76
C ILE A 411 1.64 15.50 -8.73
N GLU A 412 2.02 14.65 -7.78
CA GLU A 412 3.38 14.15 -7.66
C GLU A 412 3.80 13.30 -8.86
N VAL A 413 2.89 12.47 -9.40
CA VAL A 413 3.16 11.67 -10.61
C VAL A 413 3.27 12.57 -11.84
N ILE A 414 2.30 13.48 -12.06
CA ILE A 414 2.25 14.33 -13.26
C ILE A 414 3.43 15.32 -13.31
N PHE A 415 3.78 15.94 -12.18
CA PHE A 415 4.92 16.85 -12.09
C PHE A 415 6.24 16.15 -11.74
N ASN A 416 6.25 14.83 -11.68
CA ASN A 416 7.43 14.00 -11.39
C ASN A 416 8.11 14.29 -10.03
N ILE A 417 7.35 14.73 -9.04
CA ILE A 417 7.85 15.09 -7.70
C ILE A 417 8.04 13.81 -6.87
N PRO A 418 9.21 13.59 -6.24
CA PRO A 418 9.50 12.36 -5.51
C PRO A 418 8.84 12.35 -4.11
N GLY A 419 7.52 12.55 -4.06
CA GLY A 419 6.72 12.48 -2.84
C GLY A 419 6.19 11.07 -2.53
N MET A 420 5.46 10.98 -1.42
CA MET A 420 4.89 9.73 -0.88
C MET A 420 3.94 9.04 -1.84
N GLY A 421 3.10 9.79 -2.54
CA GLY A 421 2.15 9.26 -3.50
C GLY A 421 2.84 8.69 -4.75
N ARG A 422 3.87 9.38 -5.26
CA ARG A 422 4.69 8.85 -6.36
C ARG A 422 5.48 7.62 -5.92
N LEU A 423 6.05 7.61 -4.71
CA LEU A 423 6.74 6.44 -4.15
C LEU A 423 5.79 5.24 -4.01
N MET A 424 4.57 5.46 -3.52
CA MET A 424 3.54 4.42 -3.44
C MET A 424 3.20 3.88 -4.82
N TYR A 425 2.93 4.77 -5.78
CA TYR A 425 2.62 4.39 -7.17
C TYR A 425 3.75 3.55 -7.79
N SER A 426 4.99 4.02 -7.72
CA SER A 426 6.14 3.30 -8.30
C SER A 426 6.37 1.95 -7.61
N SER A 427 6.10 1.85 -6.31
CA SER A 427 6.26 0.62 -5.54
C SER A 427 5.19 -0.42 -5.89
N ILE A 428 3.95 0.01 -6.14
CA ILE A 428 2.88 -0.87 -6.62
C ILE A 428 3.23 -1.43 -8.01
N ILE A 429 3.64 -0.57 -8.95
CA ILE A 429 3.96 -1.00 -10.32
C ILE A 429 5.15 -1.97 -10.36
N GLN A 430 6.14 -1.76 -9.49
CA GLN A 430 7.33 -2.61 -9.41
C GLN A 430 7.19 -3.74 -8.37
N SER A 431 6.03 -3.92 -7.74
CA SER A 431 5.78 -4.96 -6.72
C SER A 431 6.72 -4.88 -5.49
N ASP A 432 7.13 -3.68 -5.08
CA ASP A 432 7.88 -3.45 -3.83
C ASP A 432 6.91 -3.36 -2.64
N TRP A 433 6.37 -4.52 -2.25
CA TRP A 433 5.29 -4.63 -1.27
C TRP A 433 5.66 -4.09 0.12
N ASN A 434 6.93 -4.20 0.52
CA ASN A 434 7.40 -3.68 1.81
C ASN A 434 7.20 -2.17 1.91
N VAL A 435 7.53 -1.42 0.85
CA VAL A 435 7.29 0.02 0.78
C VAL A 435 5.79 0.34 0.76
N VAL A 436 4.99 -0.42 0.00
CA VAL A 436 3.53 -0.20 -0.10
C VAL A 436 2.85 -0.31 1.26
N TYR A 437 3.12 -1.39 2.01
CA TYR A 437 2.50 -1.58 3.32
C TYR A 437 2.99 -0.59 4.36
N ALA A 438 4.27 -0.21 4.30
CA ALA A 438 4.81 0.82 5.16
C ALA A 438 4.13 2.18 4.94
N ILE A 439 3.93 2.58 3.68
CA ILE A 439 3.21 3.81 3.34
C ILE A 439 1.74 3.74 3.79
N LEU A 440 1.06 2.62 3.55
CA LEU A 440 -0.35 2.43 3.96
C LEU A 440 -0.52 2.57 5.48
N MET A 441 0.35 1.93 6.26
CA MET A 441 0.35 2.04 7.72
C MET A 441 0.65 3.46 8.19
N LEU A 442 1.62 4.13 7.57
CA LEU A 442 1.97 5.51 7.91
C LEU A 442 0.83 6.48 7.62
N ILE A 443 0.20 6.38 6.43
CA ILE A 443 -0.95 7.22 6.07
C ILE A 443 -2.10 6.99 7.05
N SER A 444 -2.36 5.74 7.42
CA SER A 444 -3.42 5.42 8.39
C SER A 444 -3.13 6.00 9.77
N LEU A 445 -1.89 5.88 10.25
CA LEU A 445 -1.44 6.47 11.51
C LEU A 445 -1.56 8.00 11.48
N MET A 446 -1.06 8.64 10.43
CA MET A 446 -1.18 10.09 10.24
C MET A 446 -2.64 10.53 10.19
N THR A 447 -3.49 9.80 9.48
CA THR A 447 -4.93 10.08 9.41
C THR A 447 -5.56 10.15 10.79
N ILE A 448 -5.32 9.13 11.61
CA ILE A 448 -5.86 9.05 12.97
C ILE A 448 -5.31 10.18 13.85
N ILE A 449 -4.01 10.49 13.73
CA ILE A 449 -3.38 11.60 14.46
C ILE A 449 -4.01 12.95 14.08
N PHE A 450 -4.16 13.24 12.79
CA PHE A 450 -4.75 14.50 12.34
C PHE A 450 -6.24 14.62 12.70
N TYR A 451 -7.00 13.52 12.68
CA TYR A 451 -8.37 13.54 13.19
C TYR A 451 -8.42 13.82 14.70
N LEU A 452 -7.54 13.22 15.49
CA LEU A 452 -7.43 13.54 16.91
C LEU A 452 -7.08 15.03 17.13
N ILE A 453 -6.11 15.56 16.37
CA ILE A 453 -5.73 16.97 16.41
C ILE A 453 -6.94 17.85 16.08
N GLY A 454 -7.71 17.49 15.05
CA GLY A 454 -8.94 18.19 14.64
C GLY A 454 -10.00 18.20 15.74
N ASP A 455 -10.27 17.05 16.35
CA ASP A 455 -11.24 16.90 17.44
C ASP A 455 -10.83 17.73 18.68
N VAL A 456 -9.54 17.70 19.04
CA VAL A 456 -8.99 18.47 20.16
C VAL A 456 -9.10 19.98 19.88
N LEU A 457 -8.70 20.43 18.69
CA LEU A 457 -8.78 21.83 18.31
C LEU A 457 -10.22 22.33 18.22
N TYR A 458 -11.14 21.54 17.66
CA TYR A 458 -12.56 21.88 17.65
C TYR A 458 -13.10 22.07 19.07
N THR A 459 -12.75 21.16 19.98
CA THR A 459 -13.22 21.24 21.37
C THR A 459 -12.61 22.42 22.13
N PHE A 460 -11.34 22.73 21.90
CA PHE A 460 -10.66 23.88 22.51
C PHE A 460 -11.22 25.21 21.99
N LEU A 461 -11.45 25.31 20.68
CA LEU A 461 -11.93 26.52 20.03
C LEU A 461 -13.42 26.77 20.24
N ASN A 462 -14.22 25.74 20.53
CA ASN A 462 -15.66 25.88 20.78
C ASN A 462 -16.09 25.29 22.14
N PRO A 463 -15.81 25.99 23.26
CA PRO A 463 -16.10 25.51 24.61
C PRO A 463 -17.60 25.42 24.94
N ARG A 464 -18.50 25.92 24.07
CA ARG A 464 -19.96 25.85 24.25
C ARG A 464 -20.57 24.57 23.69
N VAL A 465 -19.80 23.76 22.96
CA VAL A 465 -20.27 22.44 22.48
C VAL A 465 -20.30 21.50 23.68
N THR A 466 -21.46 21.44 24.31
CA THR A 466 -21.78 20.40 25.26
C THR A 466 -22.12 19.17 24.42
N TYR A 467 -21.27 18.14 24.46
CA TYR A 467 -21.64 16.82 23.95
C TYR A 467 -22.83 16.35 24.80
N ARG A 468 -24.04 16.63 24.31
CA ARG A 468 -25.27 16.12 24.89
C ARG A 468 -25.20 14.62 24.69
N SER A 469 -25.16 13.88 25.79
CA SER A 469 -25.17 12.43 25.83
C SER A 469 -26.56 11.95 25.43
N ASP A 470 -26.87 12.02 24.15
CA ASP A 470 -28.00 11.31 23.57
C ASP A 470 -27.40 10.22 22.67
N GLU A 471 -26.96 9.13 23.34
CA GLU A 471 -27.03 7.71 22.94
C GLU A 471 -26.33 6.84 23.99
#